data_AF-A0A966SFU2-F1
#
_entry.id   AF-A0A966SFU2-F1
#
_cell.length_a   1.000
_cell.length_b   1.000
_cell.length_c   1.000
_cell.angle_alpha   90.00
_cell.angle_beta   90.00
_cell.angle_gamma   90.00
#
_symmetry.space_group_name_H-M   'P 1'
#
loop_
_entity.id
_entity.type
_entity.pdbx_description
1 polymer ?
#
loop_
_entity_poly.entity_id
_entity_poly.type
_entity_poly.pdbx_seq_one_letter_code
_entity_poly.pdbx_strand_id
1 'polypeptide(L)'
;MDRRGFIRELVPAAEKQTNQPVFTRTQSGLNPYTGAWGDEELLHLLRRTLFGAKRSDLTYFRGRTVDQVVDELLNPTAPAPAPPIKEYANPTTVGVMVDTGVLQGTTWVNDINNDGTIQGLRRASYKKWLTGNMINQDR
;
A
#
# COMPACT_ATOMS: atom_id res chain seq x y z
N MET A 1 -31.38 -13.06 59.15
CA MET A 1 -30.64 -12.10 58.28
C MET A 1 -30.70 -12.59 56.86
N ASP A 2 -31.41 -11.87 55.98
CA ASP A 2 -31.63 -12.27 54.60
C ASP A 2 -30.43 -11.86 53.72
N ARG A 3 -29.46 -12.79 53.62
CA ARG A 3 -28.20 -12.60 52.89
C ARG A 3 -28.35 -12.25 51.41
N ARG A 4 -29.54 -12.46 50.83
CA ARG A 4 -29.83 -12.14 49.42
C ARG A 4 -30.22 -10.67 49.22
N GLY A 5 -30.77 -10.01 50.24
CA GLY A 5 -31.09 -8.57 50.18
C GLY A 5 -29.84 -7.70 50.20
N PHE A 6 -28.87 -8.04 51.06
CA PHE A 6 -27.66 -7.26 51.28
C PHE A 6 -26.78 -7.09 50.04
N ILE A 7 -26.64 -8.13 49.20
CA ILE A 7 -25.86 -8.05 47.96
C ILE A 7 -26.54 -7.14 46.91
N ARG A 8 -27.86 -6.95 47.00
CA ARG A 8 -28.62 -6.13 46.05
C ARG A 8 -28.49 -4.62 46.32
N GLU A 9 -28.19 -4.23 47.55
CA GLU A 9 -27.94 -2.82 47.94
C GLU A 9 -26.50 -2.35 47.68
N LEU A 10 -25.53 -3.26 47.66
CA LEU A 10 -24.10 -2.93 47.47
C LEU A 10 -23.66 -2.84 46.00
N VAL A 11 -24.52 -3.21 45.06
CA VAL A 11 -24.23 -3.16 43.62
C VAL A 11 -25.16 -2.12 42.99
N PRO A 12 -24.67 -0.91 42.63
CA PRO A 12 -25.46 -0.01 41.80
C PRO A 12 -25.85 -0.78 40.54
N ALA A 13 -27.13 -0.73 40.17
CA ALA A 13 -27.65 -1.42 39.00
C ALA A 13 -26.74 -1.12 37.81
N ALA A 14 -25.99 -2.13 37.34
CA ALA A 14 -25.12 -1.98 36.21
C ALA A 14 -25.98 -1.48 35.04
N GLU A 15 -25.77 -0.21 34.64
CA GLU A 15 -26.34 0.30 33.41
C GLU A 15 -25.92 -0.68 32.32
N LYS A 16 -26.91 -1.33 31.69
CA LYS A 16 -26.65 -2.16 30.53
C LYS A 16 -26.06 -1.24 29.48
N GLN A 17 -24.73 -1.23 29.36
CA GLN A 17 -24.05 -0.68 28.20
C GLN A 17 -24.57 -1.49 27.02
N THR A 18 -25.50 -0.89 26.28
CA THR A 18 -25.94 -1.40 25.00
C THR A 18 -24.72 -1.29 24.10
N ASN A 19 -23.98 -2.39 23.95
CA ASN A 19 -23.00 -2.55 22.89
C ASN A 19 -23.76 -2.51 21.57
N GLN A 20 -24.10 -1.30 21.12
CA GLN A 20 -24.51 -1.06 19.76
C GLN A 20 -23.32 -1.50 18.91
N PRO A 21 -23.52 -2.39 17.91
CA PRO A 21 -22.45 -2.69 16.97
C PRO A 21 -22.03 -1.37 16.33
N VAL A 22 -20.82 -0.89 16.65
CA VAL A 22 -20.22 0.26 15.97
C VAL A 22 -19.94 -0.22 14.56
N PHE A 23 -20.89 0.01 13.66
CA PHE A 23 -20.65 -0.13 12.24
C PHE A 23 -19.63 0.95 11.89
N THR A 24 -18.39 0.55 11.62
CA THR A 24 -17.35 1.40 11.03
C THR A 24 -17.68 1.63 9.56
N ARG A 25 -18.87 2.19 9.28
CA ARG A 25 -19.23 2.62 7.94
C ARG A 25 -18.57 3.96 7.70
N THR A 26 -17.84 4.09 6.59
CA THR A 26 -17.36 5.39 6.11
C THR A 26 -18.54 6.35 6.06
N GLN A 27 -18.50 7.40 6.88
CA GLN A 27 -19.53 8.44 6.93
C GLN A 27 -19.33 9.51 5.84
N SER A 28 -18.27 9.40 5.03
CA SER A 28 -18.05 10.27 3.87
C SER A 28 -19.00 9.91 2.72
N GLY A 29 -19.69 10.92 2.19
CA GLY A 29 -20.47 10.82 0.95
C GLY A 29 -19.64 11.17 -0.29
N LEU A 30 -20.32 11.37 -1.43
CA LEU A 30 -19.71 11.88 -2.68
C LEU A 30 -19.57 13.41 -2.70
N ASN A 31 -19.91 14.08 -1.59
CA ASN A 31 -19.81 15.53 -1.50
C ASN A 31 -18.33 15.96 -1.53
N PRO A 32 -18.00 17.08 -2.18
CA PRO A 32 -16.65 17.63 -2.16
C PRO A 32 -16.13 17.82 -0.74
N TYR A 33 -14.81 17.66 -0.57
CA TYR A 33 -14.17 17.86 0.71
C TYR A 33 -14.22 19.35 1.11
N THR A 34 -14.79 19.64 2.28
CA THR A 34 -14.93 21.01 2.83
C THR A 34 -14.20 21.22 4.15
N GLY A 35 -13.41 20.23 4.59
CA GLY A 35 -12.64 20.30 5.84
C GLY A 35 -11.41 21.21 5.72
N ALA A 36 -10.74 21.44 6.85
CA ALA A 36 -9.49 22.18 6.87
C ALA A 36 -8.41 21.42 6.10
N TRP A 37 -7.77 22.08 5.14
CA TRP A 37 -6.69 21.48 4.35
C TRP A 37 -5.32 21.84 4.97
N GLY A 38 -4.90 21.05 5.95
CA GLY A 38 -3.63 21.19 6.65
C GLY A 38 -2.59 20.14 6.25
N ASP A 39 -1.48 20.12 7.00
CA ASP A 39 -0.37 19.19 6.75
C ASP A 39 -0.78 17.72 6.98
N GLU A 40 -1.70 17.44 7.91
CA GLU A 40 -2.14 16.08 8.23
C GLU A 40 -3.03 15.50 7.12
N GLU A 41 -3.93 16.31 6.56
CA GLU A 41 -4.79 15.93 5.44
C GLU A 41 -3.96 15.73 4.16
N LEU A 42 -3.01 16.63 3.91
CA LEU A 42 -2.05 16.49 2.82
C LEU A 42 -1.22 15.22 2.98
N LEU A 43 -0.67 14.96 4.17
CA LEU A 43 0.09 13.75 4.46
C LEU A 43 -0.76 12.48 4.29
N HIS A 44 -2.02 12.52 4.72
CA HIS A 44 -2.94 11.41 4.54
C HIS A 44 -3.14 11.10 3.06
N LEU A 45 -3.40 12.13 2.24
CA LEU A 45 -3.57 11.96 0.79
C LEU A 45 -2.32 11.33 0.17
N LEU A 46 -1.15 11.92 0.42
CA LEU A 46 0.12 11.43 -0.15
C LEU A 46 0.43 9.99 0.26
N ARG A 47 0.14 9.57 1.50
CA ARG A 47 0.32 8.18 1.96
C ARG A 47 -0.62 7.18 1.28
N ARG A 48 -1.72 7.65 0.71
CA ARG A 48 -2.71 6.80 0.02
C ARG A 48 -2.47 6.72 -1.47
N THR A 49 -1.91 7.76 -2.07
CA THR A 49 -1.69 7.85 -3.52
C THR A 49 -0.27 7.45 -3.92
N LEU A 50 0.70 7.60 -3.02
CA LEU A 50 2.11 7.25 -3.25
C LEU A 50 2.49 6.00 -2.43
N PHE A 51 3.52 5.26 -2.86
CA PHE A 51 4.12 4.19 -2.06
C PHE A 51 4.75 4.73 -0.77
N GLY A 52 5.21 5.98 -0.76
CA GLY A 52 5.65 6.66 0.44
C GLY A 52 5.70 8.18 0.29
N ALA A 53 5.20 8.89 1.30
CA ALA A 53 5.26 10.35 1.35
C ALA A 53 6.59 10.81 1.96
N LYS A 54 7.47 11.44 1.17
CA LYS A 54 8.73 12.01 1.66
C LYS A 54 8.48 13.42 2.23
N ARG A 55 9.35 13.87 3.14
CA ARG A 55 9.27 15.24 3.70
C ARG A 55 9.40 16.33 2.62
N SER A 56 10.17 16.06 1.57
CA SER A 56 10.29 16.91 0.38
C SER A 56 8.96 17.11 -0.34
N ASP A 57 8.08 16.12 -0.29
CA ASP A 57 6.81 16.14 -1.03
C ASP A 57 5.78 16.94 -0.26
N LEU A 58 5.72 16.73 1.07
CA LEU A 58 4.93 17.60 1.96
C LEU A 58 5.31 19.07 1.82
N THR A 59 6.61 19.37 1.84
CA THR A 59 7.09 20.76 1.74
C THR A 59 6.72 21.37 0.40
N TYR A 60 6.73 20.57 -0.67
CA TYR A 60 6.40 21.02 -2.02
C TYR A 60 4.91 21.29 -2.23
N PHE A 61 4.04 20.41 -1.72
CA PHE A 61 2.59 20.56 -1.84
C PHE A 61 1.96 21.51 -0.80
N ARG A 62 2.73 21.91 0.22
CA ARG A 62 2.24 22.83 1.26
C ARG A 62 1.75 24.15 0.65
N GLY A 63 0.54 24.55 1.01
CA GLY A 63 -0.10 25.79 0.53
C GLY A 63 -0.85 25.66 -0.79
N ARG A 64 -0.82 24.49 -1.45
CA ARG A 64 -1.69 24.19 -2.61
C ARG A 64 -3.08 23.78 -2.16
N THR A 65 -4.08 24.02 -3.01
CA THR A 65 -5.45 23.53 -2.79
C THR A 65 -5.53 22.01 -3.05
N VAL A 66 -6.58 21.36 -2.53
CA VAL A 66 -6.84 19.93 -2.77
C VAL A 66 -6.83 19.62 -4.26
N ASP A 67 -7.56 20.42 -5.06
CA ASP A 67 -7.70 20.21 -6.50
C ASP A 67 -6.34 20.25 -7.21
N GLN A 68 -5.49 21.23 -6.88
CA GLN A 68 -4.15 21.33 -7.46
C GLN A 68 -3.27 20.12 -7.13
N VAL A 69 -3.35 19.61 -5.90
CA VAL A 69 -2.57 18.44 -5.49
C VAL A 69 -3.08 17.19 -6.21
N VAL A 70 -4.40 17.02 -6.30
CA VAL A 70 -5.01 15.86 -6.98
C VAL A 70 -4.71 15.89 -8.48
N ASP A 71 -4.83 17.05 -9.13
CA ASP A 71 -4.53 17.19 -10.56
C ASP A 71 -3.06 16.83 -10.87
N GLU A 72 -2.11 17.21 -10.02
CA GLU A 72 -0.70 16.85 -10.21
C GLU A 72 -0.47 15.35 -10.00
N LEU A 73 -1.06 14.76 -8.95
CA LEU A 73 -0.96 13.32 -8.66
C LEU A 73 -1.56 12.43 -9.77
N LEU A 74 -2.57 12.93 -10.48
CA LEU A 74 -3.21 12.21 -11.59
C LEU A 74 -2.48 12.36 -12.93
N ASN A 75 -1.54 13.30 -13.03
CA ASN A 75 -0.78 13.58 -14.26
C ASN A 75 0.73 13.43 -14.06
N PRO A 76 1.23 12.23 -13.68
CA PRO A 76 2.65 12.01 -13.49
C PRO A 76 3.41 12.18 -14.81
N THR A 77 4.47 13.00 -14.80
CA THR A 77 5.33 13.23 -15.97
C THR A 77 6.44 12.18 -16.12
N ALA A 78 6.61 11.31 -15.14
CA ALA A 78 7.64 10.28 -15.13
C ALA A 78 7.45 9.27 -16.26
N PRO A 79 8.53 8.82 -16.94
CA PRO A 79 8.42 7.72 -17.88
C PRO A 79 8.03 6.43 -17.15
N ALA A 80 7.29 5.56 -17.84
CA ALA A 80 6.96 4.24 -17.30
C ALA A 80 8.23 3.45 -16.95
N PRO A 81 8.25 2.72 -15.83
CA PRO A 81 9.43 1.94 -15.45
C PRO A 81 9.72 0.86 -16.49
N ALA A 82 11.01 0.66 -16.80
CA ALA A 82 11.45 -0.44 -17.65
C ALA A 82 10.97 -1.79 -17.09
N PRO A 83 10.65 -2.80 -17.91
CA PRO A 83 10.14 -4.07 -17.43
C PRO A 83 11.18 -4.84 -16.60
N PRO A 84 10.77 -5.80 -15.75
CA PRO A 84 11.70 -6.65 -15.00
C PRO A 84 12.58 -7.45 -15.97
N ILE A 85 13.86 -7.54 -15.63
CA ILE A 85 14.87 -8.28 -16.38
C ILE A 85 15.14 -9.62 -15.73
N LYS A 86 15.67 -10.57 -16.49
CA LYS A 86 16.22 -11.81 -15.96
C LYS A 86 17.56 -11.52 -15.27
N GLU A 87 17.54 -11.53 -13.94
CA GLU A 87 18.72 -11.38 -13.07
C GLU A 87 19.07 -12.65 -12.28
N TYR A 88 18.22 -13.67 -12.31
CA TYR A 88 18.38 -14.92 -11.58
C TYR A 88 19.26 -15.94 -12.29
N ALA A 89 19.89 -16.82 -11.51
CA ALA A 89 20.63 -18.00 -11.97
C ALA A 89 20.04 -19.27 -11.34
N ASN A 90 20.53 -20.44 -11.75
CA ASN A 90 20.16 -21.70 -11.12
C ASN A 90 20.62 -21.71 -9.64
N PRO A 91 19.72 -21.91 -8.67
CA PRO A 91 20.07 -21.88 -7.25
C PRO A 91 20.86 -23.12 -6.79
N THR A 92 20.79 -24.23 -7.52
CA THR A 92 21.39 -25.51 -7.14
C THR A 92 22.75 -25.73 -7.80
N THR A 93 22.91 -25.30 -9.05
CA THR A 93 24.12 -25.56 -9.84
C THR A 93 24.63 -24.29 -10.51
N VAL A 94 25.78 -23.79 -10.06
CA VAL A 94 26.44 -22.61 -10.63
C VAL A 94 26.78 -22.85 -12.11
N GLY A 95 26.51 -21.86 -12.96
CA GLY A 95 26.80 -21.91 -14.40
C GLY A 95 25.76 -22.63 -15.25
N VAL A 96 24.77 -23.28 -14.65
CA VAL A 96 23.66 -23.91 -15.39
C VAL A 96 22.55 -22.89 -15.62
N MET A 97 22.14 -22.70 -16.88
CA MET A 97 21.01 -21.87 -17.24
C MET A 97 19.70 -22.67 -17.12
N VAL A 98 18.86 -22.33 -16.13
CA VAL A 98 17.55 -22.97 -15.91
C VAL A 98 16.46 -22.47 -16.85
N ASP A 99 16.54 -21.21 -17.25
CA ASP A 99 15.58 -20.59 -18.16
C ASP A 99 16.28 -20.28 -19.48
N THR A 100 16.24 -21.18 -20.46
CA THR A 100 16.95 -21.03 -21.74
C THR A 100 16.20 -20.17 -22.76
N GLY A 101 14.91 -19.91 -22.55
CA GLY A 101 14.08 -19.12 -23.47
C GLY A 101 14.36 -17.62 -23.40
N VAL A 102 14.91 -17.15 -22.28
CA VAL A 102 15.19 -15.72 -22.05
C VAL A 102 16.68 -15.51 -21.76
N LEU A 103 17.32 -14.60 -22.50
CA LEU A 103 18.72 -14.25 -22.26
C LEU A 103 18.90 -13.50 -20.93
N GLN A 104 20.09 -13.60 -20.34
CA GLN A 104 20.41 -12.83 -19.14
C GLN A 104 20.33 -11.33 -19.44
N GLY A 105 19.74 -10.55 -18.55
CA GLY A 105 19.61 -9.10 -18.71
C GLY A 105 18.47 -8.64 -19.64
N THR A 106 17.75 -9.56 -20.28
CA THR A 106 16.55 -9.22 -21.06
C THR A 106 15.27 -9.45 -20.25
N THR A 107 14.16 -8.84 -20.67
CA THR A 107 12.88 -9.07 -19.99
C THR A 107 12.30 -10.44 -20.30
N TRP A 108 11.71 -11.07 -19.29
CA TRP A 108 11.02 -12.35 -19.40
C TRP A 108 9.49 -12.21 -19.52
N VAL A 109 8.94 -11.00 -19.48
CA VAL A 109 7.48 -10.76 -19.41
C VAL A 109 6.73 -11.22 -20.66
N ASN A 110 7.39 -11.25 -21.82
CA ASN A 110 6.81 -11.66 -23.09
C ASN A 110 7.03 -13.16 -23.38
N ASP A 111 7.76 -13.87 -22.52
CA ASP A 111 8.04 -15.29 -22.67
C ASP A 111 7.08 -16.10 -21.79
N ILE A 112 6.22 -16.90 -22.42
CA ILE A 112 5.26 -17.76 -21.70
C ILE A 112 5.97 -19.07 -21.34
N ASN A 113 6.01 -19.38 -20.04
CA ASN A 113 6.66 -20.58 -19.53
C ASN A 113 5.79 -21.26 -18.47
N ASN A 114 5.65 -22.59 -18.51
CA ASN A 114 4.81 -23.35 -17.58
C ASN A 114 5.61 -24.11 -16.50
N ASP A 115 6.94 -23.98 -16.49
CA ASP A 115 7.80 -24.61 -15.49
C ASP A 115 7.70 -23.89 -14.13
N GLY A 116 7.34 -24.65 -13.10
CA GLY A 116 7.15 -24.12 -11.75
C GLY A 116 8.42 -23.56 -11.11
N THR A 117 9.59 -24.12 -11.43
CA THR A 117 10.90 -23.66 -10.96
C THR A 117 11.25 -22.32 -11.60
N ILE A 118 11.13 -22.21 -12.94
CA ILE A 118 11.39 -20.96 -13.67
C ILE A 118 10.43 -19.87 -13.18
N GLN A 119 9.15 -20.20 -13.02
CA GLN A 119 8.16 -19.25 -12.52
C GLN A 119 8.43 -18.81 -11.07
N GLY A 120 9.02 -19.69 -10.24
CA GLY A 120 9.52 -19.32 -8.92
C GLY A 120 10.58 -18.22 -8.98
N LEU A 121 11.55 -18.37 -9.88
CA LEU A 121 12.62 -17.40 -10.09
C LEU A 121 12.10 -16.08 -10.69
N ARG A 122 11.19 -16.14 -11.67
CA ARG A 122 10.54 -14.95 -12.25
C ARG A 122 9.72 -14.18 -11.21
N ARG A 123 9.01 -14.86 -10.31
CA ARG A 123 8.32 -14.21 -9.18
C ARG A 123 9.31 -13.51 -8.23
N ALA A 124 10.46 -14.11 -7.96
CA ALA A 124 11.50 -13.49 -7.14
C ALA A 124 12.09 -12.24 -7.83
N SER A 125 12.37 -12.35 -9.13
CA SER A 125 12.81 -11.24 -9.98
C SER A 125 11.81 -10.08 -9.97
N TYR A 126 10.54 -10.38 -10.19
CA TYR A 126 9.46 -9.41 -10.15
C TYR A 126 9.41 -8.65 -8.82
N LYS A 127 9.54 -9.36 -7.69
CA LYS A 127 9.53 -8.71 -6.36
C LYS A 127 10.70 -7.74 -6.19
N LYS A 128 11.90 -8.10 -6.63
CA LYS A 128 13.06 -7.19 -6.57
C LYS A 128 12.84 -5.95 -7.43
N TRP A 129 12.37 -6.16 -8.67
CA TRP A 129 12.05 -5.07 -9.59
C TRP A 129 10.98 -4.13 -9.02
N LEU A 130 9.87 -4.69 -8.52
CA LEU A 130 8.77 -3.93 -7.92
C LEU A 130 9.25 -3.11 -6.72
N THR A 131 10.07 -3.72 -5.85
CA THR A 131 10.66 -3.02 -4.70
C THR A 131 11.58 -1.89 -5.17
N GLY A 132 12.36 -2.10 -6.22
CA GLY A 132 13.18 -1.06 -6.85
C GLY A 132 12.34 0.12 -7.34
N ASN A 133 11.21 -0.13 -7.99
CA ASN A 133 10.30 0.92 -8.43
C ASN A 133 9.66 1.67 -7.27
N MET A 134 9.31 0.98 -6.18
CA MET A 134 8.76 1.62 -4.97
C MET A 134 9.79 2.54 -4.30
N ILE A 135 11.05 2.12 -4.22
CA ILE A 135 12.14 2.92 -3.64
C ILE A 135 12.43 4.16 -4.50
N ASN A 136 12.44 3.97 -5.82
CA ASN A 136 12.71 5.04 -6.80
C ASN A 136 11.43 5.68 -7.32
N GLN A 137 10.35 5.63 -6.54
CA GLN A 137 9.10 6.25 -6.92
C GLN A 137 9.30 7.75 -7.15
N ASP A 138 8.80 8.22 -8.29
CA ASP A 138 8.70 9.64 -8.61
C ASP A 138 7.56 10.30 -7.81
N ARG A 139 7.58 11.63 -7.79
CA ARG A 139 6.57 12.46 -7.13
C ARG A 139 5.27 12.50 -7.93
#